data_AF-A0A7C5V599-F1
#
_entry.id   AF-A0A7C5V599-F1
#
_cell.length_a   1.000
_cell.length_b   1.000
_cell.length_c   1.000
_cell.angle_alpha   90.00
_cell.angle_beta   90.00
_cell.angle_gamma   90.00
#
_symmetry.space_group_name_H-M   'P 1'
#
loop_
_entity.id
_entity.type
_entity.pdbx_description
1 polymer ?
#
loop_
_entity_poly.entity_id
_entity_poly.type
_entity_poly.pdbx_seq_one_letter_code
_entity_poly.pdbx_strand_id
1 'polypeptide(L)'
;MTKAEKIKHTWQQTKERRKNQIPVVCQLKINLNSASKETREKLSRLFLEAKWLYNYIVADIGNRLNSNAEKLREVEIKVGENFEKRRIENLSSQMKQYLVERIKQNLYSLHMQKENGYKTGKL
;
A
#
# COMPACT_ATOMS: atom_id res chain seq x y z
N MET A 1 -27.00 9.00 30.75
CA MET A 1 -25.65 8.43 30.50
C MET A 1 -24.79 9.41 29.73
N THR A 2 -23.61 9.71 30.24
CA THR A 2 -22.60 10.54 29.56
C THR A 2 -21.95 9.79 28.39
N LYS A 3 -21.27 10.51 27.47
CA LYS A 3 -20.50 9.90 26.36
C LYS A 3 -19.45 8.92 26.87
N ALA A 4 -18.82 9.23 28.00
CA ALA A 4 -17.81 8.38 28.63
C ALA A 4 -18.39 7.05 29.14
N GLU A 5 -19.57 7.09 29.77
CA GLU A 5 -20.28 5.89 30.22
C GLU A 5 -20.68 4.98 29.05
N LYS A 6 -21.15 5.56 27.95
CA LYS A 6 -21.49 4.81 26.73
C LYS A 6 -20.27 4.08 26.16
N ILE A 7 -19.12 4.75 26.08
CA ILE A 7 -17.86 4.15 25.60
C ILE A 7 -17.45 2.98 26.50
N LYS A 8 -17.49 3.17 27.81
CA LYS A 8 -17.15 2.13 28.79
C LYS A 8 -18.05 0.90 28.64
N HIS A 9 -19.35 1.11 28.48
CA HIS A 9 -20.33 0.04 28.29
C HIS A 9 -20.11 -0.73 26.98
N THR A 10 -19.93 -0.04 25.85
CA THR A 10 -19.65 -0.67 24.55
C THR A 10 -18.35 -1.48 24.58
N TRP A 11 -17.34 -1.00 25.31
CA TRP A 11 -16.08 -1.70 25.46
C TRP A 11 -16.23 -3.01 26.25
N GLN A 12 -16.97 -2.97 27.38
CA GLN A 12 -17.30 -4.15 28.16
C GLN A 12 -18.10 -5.18 27.34
N GLN A 13 -19.14 -4.74 26.63
CA GLN A 13 -19.92 -5.61 25.74
C GLN A 13 -19.06 -6.26 24.65
N THR A 14 -18.13 -5.50 24.06
CA THR A 14 -17.19 -6.02 23.06
C THR A 14 -16.26 -7.07 23.65
N LYS A 15 -15.79 -6.87 24.89
CA LYS A 15 -14.92 -7.82 25.60
C LYS A 15 -15.65 -9.13 25.89
N GLU A 16 -16.87 -9.06 26.42
CA GLU A 16 -17.69 -10.26 26.67
C GLU A 16 -18.02 -11.01 25.39
N ARG A 17 -18.37 -10.30 24.30
CA ARG A 17 -18.58 -10.93 22.99
C ARG A 17 -17.34 -11.66 22.49
N ARG A 18 -16.16 -11.04 22.60
CA ARG A 18 -14.89 -11.62 22.14
C ARG A 18 -14.45 -12.83 22.96
N LYS A 19 -14.82 -12.92 24.24
CA LYS A 19 -14.48 -14.05 25.12
C LYS A 19 -14.99 -15.40 24.58
N ASN A 20 -16.14 -15.40 23.91
CA ASN A 20 -16.77 -16.60 23.36
C ASN A 20 -16.51 -16.77 21.84
N GLN A 21 -15.72 -15.87 21.23
CA GLN A 21 -15.38 -15.96 19.81
C GLN A 21 -14.07 -16.74 19.64
N ILE A 22 -14.10 -17.78 18.81
CA ILE A 22 -12.91 -18.51 18.42
C ILE A 22 -12.23 -17.70 17.30
N PRO A 23 -10.97 -17.24 17.49
CA PRO A 23 -10.23 -16.60 16.41
C PRO A 23 -9.94 -17.63 15.31
N VAL A 24 -10.56 -17.45 14.14
CA VAL A 24 -10.28 -18.27 12.97
C VAL A 24 -9.30 -17.53 12.07
N VAL A 25 -8.12 -18.10 11.87
CA VAL A 25 -7.15 -17.60 10.89
C VAL A 25 -7.44 -18.28 9.56
N CYS A 26 -8.19 -17.61 8.69
CA CYS A 26 -8.38 -18.07 7.32
C CYS A 26 -7.21 -17.62 6.46
N GLN A 27 -6.45 -18.56 5.92
CA GLN A 27 -5.49 -18.24 4.86
C GLN A 27 -6.28 -18.02 3.57
N LEU A 28 -6.60 -16.76 3.28
CA LEU A 28 -7.25 -16.36 2.04
C LEU A 28 -6.26 -16.50 0.88
N LYS A 29 -6.14 -17.70 0.31
CA LYS A 29 -5.53 -17.86 -1.01
C LYS A 29 -6.50 -17.28 -2.03
N ILE A 30 -6.08 -16.26 -2.77
CA ILE A 30 -6.85 -15.78 -3.92
C ILE A 30 -6.89 -16.94 -4.92
N ASN A 31 -8.05 -17.60 -5.04
CA ASN A 31 -8.26 -18.62 -6.06
C ASN A 31 -8.45 -17.93 -7.42
N LEU A 32 -7.35 -17.71 -8.13
CA LEU A 32 -7.40 -17.10 -9.45
C LEU A 32 -8.18 -17.97 -10.44
N ASN A 33 -8.19 -19.30 -10.28
CA ASN A 33 -8.89 -20.23 -11.18
C ASN A 33 -10.41 -20.00 -11.17
N SER A 34 -10.98 -19.66 -10.01
CA SER A 34 -12.40 -19.30 -9.90
C SER A 34 -12.71 -17.84 -10.19
N ALA A 35 -11.69 -16.98 -10.35
CA ALA A 35 -11.90 -15.57 -10.65
C ALA A 35 -12.29 -15.35 -12.12
N SER A 36 -13.23 -14.44 -12.37
CA SER A 36 -13.60 -14.03 -13.72
C SER A 36 -12.42 -13.43 -14.47
N LYS A 37 -12.48 -13.45 -15.81
CA LYS A 37 -11.48 -12.80 -16.68
C LYS A 37 -11.28 -11.33 -16.28
N GLU A 38 -12.39 -10.60 -16.11
CA GLU A 38 -12.39 -9.19 -15.68
C GLU A 38 -11.67 -8.99 -14.33
N THR A 39 -11.94 -9.87 -13.35
CA THR A 39 -11.27 -9.78 -12.03
C THR A 39 -9.76 -9.97 -12.16
N ARG A 40 -9.31 -10.93 -12.98
CA ARG A 40 -7.87 -11.17 -13.21
C ARG A 40 -7.20 -10.00 -13.91
N GLU A 41 -7.87 -9.42 -14.91
CA GLU A 41 -7.38 -8.25 -15.63
C GLU A 41 -7.27 -7.04 -14.69
N LYS A 42 -8.30 -6.79 -13.88
CA LYS A 42 -8.30 -5.72 -12.88
C LYS A 42 -7.21 -5.89 -11.83
N LEU A 43 -7.01 -7.10 -11.32
CA LEU A 43 -5.90 -7.42 -10.41
C LEU A 43 -4.55 -7.12 -11.08
N SER A 44 -4.36 -7.59 -12.31
CA SER A 44 -3.12 -7.35 -13.07
C SER A 44 -2.87 -5.86 -13.27
N ARG A 45 -3.92 -5.07 -13.57
CA ARG A 45 -3.84 -3.61 -13.69
C ARG A 45 -3.47 -2.94 -12.38
N LEU A 46 -4.02 -3.36 -11.24
CA LEU A 46 -3.65 -2.83 -9.92
C LEU A 46 -2.15 -3.00 -9.65
N PHE A 47 -1.59 -4.18 -9.88
CA PHE A 47 -0.16 -4.42 -9.67
C PHE A 47 0.71 -3.62 -10.65
N LEU A 48 0.28 -3.52 -11.91
CA LEU A 48 0.99 -2.77 -12.93
C LEU A 48 1.03 -1.27 -12.63
N GLU A 49 -0.10 -0.66 -12.29
CA GLU A 49 -0.19 0.74 -11.89
C GLU A 49 0.59 1.02 -10.60
N ALA A 50 0.54 0.09 -9.62
CA ALA A 50 1.32 0.21 -8.40
C ALA A 50 2.82 0.25 -8.71
N LYS A 51 3.28 -0.59 -9.64
CA LYS A 51 4.68 -0.61 -10.09
C LYS A 51 5.05 0.69 -10.81
N TRP A 52 4.17 1.22 -11.65
CA TRP A 52 4.40 2.51 -12.33
C TRP A 52 4.57 3.65 -11.33
N LEU A 53 3.64 3.79 -10.39
CA LEU A 53 3.71 4.83 -9.36
C LEU A 53 4.95 4.68 -8.47
N TYR A 54 5.24 3.45 -8.04
CA TYR A 54 6.41 3.16 -7.21
C TYR A 54 7.71 3.56 -7.91
N ASN A 55 7.90 3.09 -9.15
CA ASN A 55 9.10 3.38 -9.93
C ASN A 55 9.21 4.87 -10.26
N TYR A 56 8.09 5.54 -10.57
CA TYR A 56 8.07 6.97 -10.82
C TYR A 56 8.60 7.75 -9.61
N ILE A 57 8.15 7.40 -8.39
CA ILE A 57 8.59 8.08 -7.16
C ILE A 57 10.06 7.76 -6.86
N VAL A 58 10.45 6.49 -6.95
CA VAL A 58 11.81 6.03 -6.60
C VAL A 58 12.88 6.58 -7.55
N ALA A 59 12.52 6.85 -8.81
CA ALA A 59 13.44 7.43 -9.79
C ALA A 59 13.94 8.84 -9.40
N ASP A 60 13.20 9.58 -8.58
CA ASP A 60 13.58 10.90 -8.09
C ASP A 60 12.92 11.17 -6.73
N ILE A 61 13.41 10.48 -5.71
CA ILE A 61 12.84 10.52 -4.36
C ILE A 61 12.81 11.94 -3.81
N GLY A 62 13.86 12.73 -4.05
CA GLY A 62 14.00 14.09 -3.52
C GLY A 62 12.87 15.02 -3.98
N ASN A 63 12.45 14.91 -5.25
CA ASN A 63 11.38 15.76 -5.78
C ASN A 63 10.00 15.08 -5.75
N ARG A 64 9.92 13.75 -5.78
CA ARG A 64 8.66 13.02 -6.01
C ARG A 64 8.07 12.35 -4.77
N LEU A 65 8.85 12.12 -3.72
CA LEU A 65 8.33 11.56 -2.46
C LEU A 65 7.77 12.68 -1.57
N ASN A 66 6.61 13.22 -1.95
CA ASN A 66 5.94 14.31 -1.24
C ASN A 66 4.42 14.08 -1.12
N SER A 67 3.71 15.02 -0.51
CA SER A 67 2.26 14.95 -0.27
C SER A 67 1.39 14.94 -1.55
N ASN A 68 1.96 15.28 -2.71
CA ASN A 68 1.27 15.20 -3.99
C ASN A 68 1.40 13.84 -4.67
N ALA A 69 2.33 12.97 -4.24
CA ALA A 69 2.56 11.67 -4.84
C ALA A 69 1.30 10.79 -4.84
N GLU A 70 0.50 10.85 -3.77
CA GLU A 70 -0.76 10.10 -3.65
C GLU A 70 -1.89 10.63 -4.55
N LYS A 71 -1.76 11.87 -5.04
CA LYS A 71 -2.79 12.56 -5.85
C LYS A 71 -2.56 12.40 -7.35
N LEU A 72 -1.43 11.81 -7.75
CA LEU A 72 -1.07 11.61 -9.15
C LEU A 72 -2.11 10.74 -9.87
N ARG A 73 -2.60 11.25 -11.00
CA ARG A 73 -3.49 10.53 -11.93
C ARG A 73 -2.76 9.98 -13.14
N GLU A 74 -1.54 10.45 -13.36
CA GLU A 74 -0.68 10.07 -14.47
C GLU A 74 0.77 10.11 -14.00
N VAL A 75 1.57 9.20 -14.52
CA VAL A 75 3.01 9.10 -14.24
C VAL A 75 3.77 8.87 -15.53
N GLU A 76 5.00 9.37 -15.58
CA GLU A 76 5.92 9.10 -16.67
C GLU A 76 6.72 7.84 -16.36
N ILE A 77 6.72 6.87 -17.26
CA ILE A 77 7.45 5.61 -17.11
C ILE A 77 8.49 5.46 -18.21
N LYS A 78 9.65 4.89 -17.87
CA LYS A 78 10.67 4.52 -18.85
C LYS A 78 10.28 3.20 -19.54
N VAL A 79 10.20 3.22 -20.86
CA VAL A 79 9.89 2.07 -21.73
C VAL A 79 11.01 1.95 -22.76
N GLY A 80 11.99 1.08 -22.48
CA GLY A 80 13.22 1.02 -23.25
C GLY A 80 14.00 2.34 -23.11
N GLU A 81 14.30 2.98 -24.24
CA GLU A 81 14.98 4.28 -24.28
C GLU A 81 14.01 5.48 -24.21
N ASN A 82 12.70 5.24 -24.32
CA ASN A 82 11.70 6.30 -24.36
C ASN A 82 10.97 6.46 -23.02
N PHE A 83 10.32 7.61 -22.84
CA PHE A 83 9.40 7.86 -21.74
C PHE A 83 7.97 7.94 -22.26
N GLU A 84 7.05 7.30 -21.53
CA GLU A 84 5.64 7.30 -21.84
C GLU A 84 4.83 7.76 -20.63
N LYS A 85 3.81 8.59 -20.87
CA LYS A 85 2.83 8.95 -19.85
C LYS A 85 1.77 7.86 -19.73
N ARG A 86 1.53 7.38 -18.51
CA ARG A 86 0.55 6.33 -18.21
C ARG A 86 -0.39 6.81 -17.11
N ARG A 87 -1.68 6.62 -17.35
CA ARG A 87 -2.73 6.94 -16.37
C ARG A 87 -2.82 5.88 -15.28
N ILE A 88 -3.21 6.33 -14.09
CA ILE A 88 -3.49 5.51 -12.91
C ILE A 88 -4.99 5.57 -12.66
N GLU A 89 -5.72 4.54 -13.08
CA GLU A 89 -7.17 4.50 -13.09
C GLU A 89 -7.74 3.53 -12.05
N ASN A 90 -6.99 2.48 -11.73
CA ASN A 90 -7.44 1.39 -10.86
C ASN A 90 -7.03 1.57 -9.40
N LEU A 91 -5.89 2.23 -9.11
CA LEU A 91 -5.46 2.47 -7.73
C LEU A 91 -6.38 3.47 -7.02
N SER A 92 -6.94 3.06 -5.88
CA SER A 92 -7.65 3.96 -4.99
C SER A 92 -6.70 4.93 -4.27
N SER A 93 -7.22 6.04 -3.75
CA SER A 93 -6.42 7.01 -2.99
C SER A 93 -5.72 6.37 -1.78
N GLN A 94 -6.40 5.45 -1.09
CA GLN A 94 -5.83 4.71 0.04
C GLN A 94 -4.67 3.81 -0.39
N MET A 95 -4.77 3.15 -1.55
CA MET A 95 -3.68 2.33 -2.08
C MET A 95 -2.45 3.20 -2.44
N LYS A 96 -2.67 4.38 -3.02
CA LYS A 96 -1.59 5.33 -3.33
C LYS A 96 -0.91 5.84 -2.06
N GLN A 97 -1.69 6.23 -1.05
CA GLN A 97 -1.19 6.60 0.28
C GLN A 97 -0.32 5.49 0.87
N TYR A 98 -0.83 4.25 0.86
CA TYR A 98 -0.08 3.10 1.38
C TYR A 98 1.24 2.87 0.62
N LEU A 99 1.26 3.04 -0.71
CA LEU A 99 2.49 2.93 -1.51
C LEU A 99 3.52 4.00 -1.12
N VAL A 100 3.08 5.24 -0.93
CA VAL A 100 3.96 6.35 -0.50
C VAL A 100 4.54 6.07 0.88
N GLU A 101 3.71 5.68 1.85
CA GLU A 101 4.18 5.34 3.20
C GLU A 101 5.12 4.12 3.20
N ARG A 102 4.84 3.13 2.35
CA ARG A 102 5.74 1.99 2.17
C ARG A 102 7.12 2.41 1.64
N ILE A 103 7.19 3.38 0.72
CA ILE A 103 8.47 3.90 0.23
C ILE A 103 9.23 4.57 1.37
N LYS A 104 8.58 5.43 2.17
CA LYS A 104 9.20 6.08 3.34
C LYS A 104 9.73 5.04 4.34
N GLN A 105 8.92 4.04 4.67
CA GLN A 105 9.32 2.97 5.58
C GLN A 105 10.51 2.17 5.05
N ASN A 106 10.52 1.87 3.75
CA ASN A 106 11.64 1.18 3.13
C ASN A 106 12.94 1.99 3.22
N LEU A 107 12.87 3.32 2.98
CA LEU A 107 14.03 4.21 3.09
C LEU A 107 14.56 4.26 4.53
N TYR A 108 13.66 4.39 5.50
CA TYR A 108 14.02 4.35 6.92
C TYR A 108 14.68 3.01 7.30
N SER A 109 14.06 1.89 6.91
CA SER A 109 14.62 0.56 7.18
C SER A 109 15.98 0.36 6.50
N LEU A 110 16.19 0.89 5.30
CA LEU A 110 17.46 0.82 4.59
C LEU A 110 18.54 1.66 5.27
N HIS A 111 18.18 2.85 5.78
CA HIS A 111 19.06 3.69 6.58
C HIS A 111 19.51 2.96 7.86
N MET A 112 18.56 2.40 8.63
CA MET A 112 18.86 1.62 9.82
C MET A 112 19.76 0.41 9.52
N GLN A 113 19.55 -0.28 8.41
CA GLN A 113 20.43 -1.39 8.00
C GLN A 113 21.85 -0.92 7.70
N LYS A 114 22.01 0.25 7.06
CA LYS A 114 23.31 0.83 6.78
C LYS A 114 24.05 1.22 8.07
N GLU A 115 23.35 1.82 9.04
CA GLU A 115 23.94 2.15 10.35
C GLU A 115 24.37 0.90 11.12
N ASN A 116 23.61 -0.18 11.01
CA ASN A 116 23.95 -1.47 11.61
C ASN A 116 25.05 -2.26 10.86
N GLY A 117 25.69 -1.66 9.85
CA GLY A 117 26.82 -2.26 9.13
C GLY A 117 26.45 -3.30 8.07
N TYR A 118 25.17 -3.44 7.70
CA TYR A 118 24.76 -4.34 6.63
C TYR A 118 25.11 -3.76 5.25
N LYS A 119 25.43 -4.64 4.29
CA LYS A 119 25.65 -4.25 2.90
C LYS A 119 24.35 -3.76 2.27
N THR A 120 24.26 -2.47 2.01
CA THR A 120 23.12 -1.82 1.37
C THR A 120 23.53 -1.12 0.08
N GLY A 121 22.57 -0.90 -0.84
CA GLY A 121 22.78 -0.08 -2.03
C GLY A 121 22.97 1.41 -1.69
N LYS A 122 23.19 2.24 -2.72
CA LYS A 122 23.16 3.69 -2.53
C LYS A 122 21.75 4.12 -2.13
N LEU A 123 21.67 4.83 -1.01
CA LEU A 123 20.54 5.67 -0.62
C LEU A 123 20.70 7.04 -1.29
#